data_AF-A0A9W6CXA3-F1
#
_entry.id   AF-A0A9W6CXA3-F1
#
_cell.length_a   1.000
_cell.length_b   1.000
_cell.length_c   1.000
_cell.angle_alpha   90.00
_cell.angle_beta   90.00
_cell.angle_gamma   90.00
#
_symmetry.space_group_name_H-M   'P 1'
#
loop_
_entity.id
_entity.type
_entity.pdbx_description
1 polymer ?
#
loop_
_entity_poly.entity_id
_entity_poly.type
_entity_poly.pdbx_seq_one_letter_code
_entity_poly.pdbx_strand_id
1 'polypeptide(L)'
;MNIIGTSQNGQTVESGFRVDISRGERIGRVSSEWFSRPDDERFLSLTELYDAVKARADRAKARTVESRAVRVEASREDAERLSLIVPGQDAPIAPTHWSFGQLCSLVGAPATYMRQLPAPLAGINLQHGLLSHRALS
;
A
#
# COMPACT_ATOMS: atom_id res chain seq x y z
N MET A 1 24.29 8.28 -70.14
CA MET A 1 24.87 8.60 -68.82
C MET A 1 24.35 9.97 -68.39
N ASN A 2 23.39 10.01 -67.46
CA ASN A 2 22.77 11.24 -66.96
C ASN A 2 23.60 11.83 -65.81
N ILE A 3 23.94 13.11 -65.91
CA ILE A 3 24.53 13.88 -64.82
C ILE A 3 23.37 14.60 -64.13
N ILE A 4 23.04 14.15 -62.93
CA ILE A 4 21.90 14.63 -62.13
C ILE A 4 22.25 16.02 -61.60
N GLY A 5 21.45 17.02 -61.98
CA GLY A 5 21.51 18.36 -61.42
C GLY A 5 21.14 18.34 -59.94
N THR A 6 22.04 18.81 -59.08
CA THR A 6 21.77 19.07 -57.66
C THR A 6 20.88 20.31 -57.54
N SER A 7 19.57 20.11 -57.47
CA SER A 7 18.65 21.14 -57.00
C SER A 7 18.83 21.33 -55.50
N GLN A 8 19.21 22.54 -55.11
CA GLN A 8 19.16 23.02 -53.74
C GLN A 8 17.72 22.95 -53.22
N ASN A 9 17.53 22.39 -52.03
CA ASN A 9 16.41 22.74 -51.15
C ASN A 9 16.80 22.40 -49.70
N GLY A 10 17.87 23.02 -49.23
CA GLY A 10 18.10 23.17 -47.80
C GLY A 10 17.19 24.28 -47.31
N GLN A 11 15.99 23.95 -46.83
CA GLN A 11 15.19 24.92 -46.10
C GLN A 11 15.89 25.18 -44.76
N THR A 12 16.60 26.30 -44.68
CA THR A 12 17.11 26.85 -43.44
C THR A 12 15.90 27.21 -42.56
N VAL A 13 15.71 26.49 -41.46
CA VAL A 13 14.74 26.86 -40.42
C VAL A 13 15.30 28.08 -39.66
N GLU A 14 15.09 29.28 -40.20
CA GLU A 14 15.60 30.56 -39.67
C GLU A 14 14.79 31.17 -38.52
N SER A 15 13.91 30.42 -37.85
CA SER A 15 13.26 30.95 -36.64
C SER A 15 13.14 29.91 -35.56
N GLY A 16 13.54 30.29 -34.34
CA GLY A 16 13.23 29.51 -33.15
C GLY A 16 11.71 29.35 -33.04
N PHE A 17 11.27 28.19 -32.54
CA PHE A 17 9.86 27.92 -32.32
C PHE A 17 9.22 29.04 -31.48
N ARG A 18 8.38 29.88 -32.12
CA ARG A 18 7.62 30.91 -31.44
C ARG A 18 6.35 30.28 -30.87
N VAL A 19 6.30 30.15 -29.55
CA VAL A 19 5.10 29.66 -28.85
C VAL A 19 4.05 30.77 -28.82
N ASP A 20 2.90 30.54 -29.44
CA ASP A 20 1.72 31.40 -29.35
C ASP A 20 0.92 31.02 -28.10
N ILE A 21 1.06 31.81 -27.03
CA ILE A 21 0.43 31.58 -25.73
C ILE A 21 -1.10 31.67 -25.83
N SER A 22 -1.64 32.41 -26.82
CA SER A 22 -3.09 32.58 -27.00
C SER A 22 -3.81 31.32 -27.49
N ARG A 23 -3.05 30.36 -28.03
CA ARG A 23 -3.56 29.07 -28.52
C ARG A 23 -3.43 27.94 -27.50
N GLY A 24 -2.77 28.19 -26.37
CA GLY A 24 -2.60 27.22 -25.30
C GLY A 24 -3.75 27.26 -24.29
N GLU A 25 -4.04 26.10 -23.68
CA GLU A 25 -4.95 26.01 -22.53
C GLU A 25 -4.17 25.62 -21.27
N ARG A 26 -4.60 26.11 -20.11
CA ARG A 26 -4.01 25.73 -18.82
C ARG A 26 -4.48 24.34 -18.40
N ILE A 27 -3.63 23.33 -18.59
CA ILE A 27 -3.88 21.97 -18.11
C ILE A 27 -3.43 21.85 -16.64
N GLY A 28 -4.32 22.16 -15.70
CA GLY A 28 -4.05 22.10 -14.25
C GLY A 28 -4.16 20.71 -13.63
N ARG A 29 -4.58 19.70 -14.42
CA ARG A 29 -4.93 18.37 -13.93
C ARG A 29 -3.79 17.70 -13.14
N VAL A 30 -2.56 17.75 -13.64
CA VAL A 30 -1.40 17.15 -12.96
C VAL A 30 -1.15 17.80 -11.60
N SER A 31 -1.27 19.12 -11.50
CA SER A 31 -1.15 19.84 -10.23
C SER A 31 -2.28 19.50 -9.27
N SER A 32 -3.52 19.39 -9.76
CA SER A 32 -4.68 19.00 -8.94
C SER A 32 -4.57 17.55 -8.45
N GLU A 33 -4.15 16.62 -9.31
CA GLU A 33 -3.94 15.21 -8.96
C GLU A 33 -2.81 15.07 -7.93
N TRP A 34 -1.68 15.78 -8.11
CA TRP A 34 -0.61 15.82 -7.12
C TRP A 34 -1.11 16.38 -5.78
N PHE A 35 -1.89 17.46 -5.81
CA PHE A 35 -2.37 18.11 -4.59
C PHE A 35 -3.34 17.22 -3.80
N SER A 36 -4.15 16.42 -4.50
CA SER A 36 -5.10 15.48 -3.89
C SER A 36 -4.46 14.24 -3.26
N ARG A 37 -3.16 14.01 -3.49
CA ARG A 37 -2.49 12.86 -2.89
C ARG A 37 -2.39 12.99 -1.38
N PRO A 38 -2.41 11.87 -0.64
CA PRO A 38 -2.01 11.82 0.76
C PRO A 38 -0.61 12.40 0.98
N ASP A 39 -0.34 12.90 2.19
CA ASP A 39 0.94 13.54 2.52
C ASP A 39 2.13 12.58 2.41
N ASP A 40 1.93 11.27 2.61
CA ASP A 40 2.97 10.24 2.44
C ASP A 40 3.24 9.85 0.99
N GLU A 41 2.55 10.48 0.03
CA GLU A 41 2.75 10.31 -1.41
C GLU A 41 3.17 11.62 -2.12
N ARG A 42 3.41 12.69 -1.35
CA ARG A 42 3.75 14.03 -1.85
C ARG A 42 5.11 14.49 -1.35
N PHE A 43 6.12 14.35 -2.20
CA PHE A 43 7.49 14.81 -1.90
C PHE A 43 7.93 15.84 -2.93
N LEU A 44 8.58 16.93 -2.49
CA LEU A 44 9.04 18.01 -3.37
C LEU A 44 10.44 17.73 -3.92
N SER A 45 11.15 16.74 -3.36
CA SER A 45 12.45 16.28 -3.86
C SER A 45 12.71 14.80 -3.56
N LEU A 46 13.69 14.22 -4.25
CA LEU A 46 14.17 12.85 -3.97
C LEU A 46 14.78 12.73 -2.57
N THR A 47 15.40 13.80 -2.06
CA THR A 47 15.96 13.83 -0.70
C THR A 47 14.85 13.77 0.35
N GLU A 48 13.78 14.56 0.19
CA GLU A 48 12.61 14.50 1.10
C GLU A 48 11.93 13.13 1.07
N LEU A 49 11.78 12.54 -0.11
CA LEU A 49 11.27 11.16 -0.25
C LEU A 49 12.18 10.18 0.49
N TYR A 50 13.49 10.28 0.32
CA TYR A 50 14.47 9.42 0.99
C TYR A 50 14.36 9.54 2.51
N ASP A 51 14.37 10.77 3.04
CA ASP A 51 14.31 11.02 4.48
C ASP A 51 13.01 10.49 5.10
N ALA A 52 11.87 10.71 4.43
CA ALA A 52 10.58 10.21 4.89
C ALA A 52 10.52 8.68 4.92
N VAL A 53 10.97 8.03 3.84
CA VAL A 53 11.00 6.56 3.73
C VAL A 53 12.00 5.96 4.72
N LYS A 54 13.19 6.56 4.85
CA LYS A 54 14.23 6.12 5.79
C LYS A 54 13.74 6.25 7.24
N ALA A 55 13.16 7.38 7.60
CA ALA A 55 12.60 7.59 8.93
C ALA A 55 11.46 6.59 9.24
N ARG A 56 10.61 6.25 8.26
CA ARG A 56 9.59 5.21 8.40
C ARG A 56 10.23 3.83 8.61
N ALA A 57 11.24 3.48 7.82
CA ALA A 57 11.96 2.22 7.92
C ALA A 57 12.65 2.07 9.28
N ASP A 58 13.28 3.13 9.78
CA ASP A 58 13.99 3.12 11.07
C ASP A 58 13.05 2.95 12.28
N ARG A 59 11.80 3.40 12.16
CA ARG A 59 10.77 3.17 13.19
C ARG A 59 10.04 1.83 13.04
N ALA A 60 10.10 1.20 11.88
CA ALA A 60 9.43 -0.07 11.63
C ALA A 60 10.11 -1.18 12.45
N LYS A 61 9.31 -1.94 13.20
CA LYS A 61 9.78 -3.07 14.01
C LYS A 61 9.13 -4.35 13.49
N ALA A 62 9.93 -5.39 13.33
CA ALA A 62 9.47 -6.74 13.03
C ALA A 62 9.93 -7.68 14.14
N ARG A 63 9.05 -8.59 14.55
CA ARG A 63 9.33 -9.62 15.56
C ARG A 63 8.59 -10.89 15.18
N THR A 64 9.27 -12.02 15.30
CA THR A 64 8.63 -13.34 15.27
C THR A 64 7.98 -13.62 16.61
N VAL A 65 6.70 -13.99 16.59
CA VAL A 65 5.94 -14.41 17.77
C VAL A 65 5.41 -15.82 17.55
N GLU A 66 5.41 -16.62 18.61
CA GLU A 66 4.78 -17.94 18.59
C GLU A 66 3.27 -17.79 18.36
N SER A 67 2.73 -18.48 17.35
CA SER A 67 1.31 -18.39 16.98
C SER A 67 0.38 -18.69 18.17
N ARG A 68 0.71 -19.71 18.97
CA ARG A 68 -0.03 -20.10 20.19
C ARG A 68 -0.05 -19.02 21.29
N ALA A 69 0.89 -18.07 21.25
CA ALA A 69 0.96 -16.97 22.21
C ALA A 69 0.13 -15.76 21.79
N VAL A 70 -0.37 -15.72 20.54
CA VAL A 70 -1.30 -14.71 20.07
C VAL A 70 -2.70 -15.06 20.56
N ARG A 71 -3.35 -14.12 21.24
CA ARG A 71 -4.75 -14.27 21.65
C ARG A 71 -5.67 -13.45 20.76
N VAL A 72 -6.84 -13.99 20.48
CA VAL A 72 -7.88 -13.34 19.68
C VAL A 72 -9.03 -12.95 20.61
N GLU A 73 -9.38 -11.67 20.60
CA GLU A 73 -10.47 -11.12 21.42
C GLU A 73 -11.48 -10.41 20.53
N ALA A 74 -12.75 -10.84 20.63
CA ALA A 74 -13.87 -10.15 20.02
C ALA A 74 -14.46 -9.14 21.02
N SER A 75 -14.85 -7.97 20.52
CA SER A 75 -15.54 -6.98 21.34
C SER A 75 -16.90 -7.52 21.79
N ARG A 76 -17.25 -7.27 23.05
CA ARG A 76 -18.58 -7.59 23.59
C ARG A 76 -19.63 -6.57 23.16
N GLU A 77 -19.19 -5.37 22.81
CA GLU A 77 -20.04 -4.22 22.49
C GLU A 77 -20.21 -4.05 20.96
N ASP A 78 -19.36 -4.69 20.17
CA ASP A 78 -19.34 -4.56 18.71
C ASP A 78 -19.05 -5.92 18.06
N ALA A 79 -20.09 -6.52 17.47
CA ALA A 79 -20.01 -7.84 16.87
C ALA A 79 -19.12 -7.90 15.62
N GLU A 80 -18.64 -6.78 15.09
CA GLU A 80 -17.75 -6.73 13.93
C GLU A 80 -16.28 -6.49 14.33
N ARG A 81 -16.01 -6.18 15.62
CA ARG A 81 -14.65 -5.89 16.08
C ARG A 81 -13.95 -7.10 16.67
N LEU A 82 -12.80 -7.39 16.07
CA LEU A 82 -11.84 -8.38 16.53
C LEU A 82 -10.47 -7.71 16.74
N SER A 83 -9.77 -8.11 17.79
CA SER A 83 -8.45 -7.62 18.14
C SER A 83 -7.50 -8.77 18.50
N LEU A 84 -6.21 -8.54 18.29
CA LEU A 84 -5.14 -9.46 18.60
C LEU A 84 -4.34 -8.94 19.79
N ILE A 85 -4.18 -9.77 20.81
CA ILE A 85 -3.24 -9.54 21.91
C ILE A 85 -1.96 -10.29 21.56
N VAL A 86 -0.90 -9.52 21.27
CA VAL A 86 0.38 -10.06 20.80
C VAL A 86 1.45 -9.83 21.87
N PRO A 87 2.24 -10.87 22.25
CA PRO A 87 3.27 -10.71 23.27
C PRO A 87 4.23 -9.56 22.96
N GLY A 88 4.45 -8.68 23.95
CA GLY A 88 5.30 -7.51 23.85
C GLY A 88 4.76 -6.40 22.95
N GLN A 89 3.44 -6.31 22.78
CA GLN A 89 2.72 -5.11 22.37
C GLN A 89 1.81 -4.69 23.53
N ASP A 90 1.84 -3.42 23.89
CA ASP A 90 1.08 -2.93 25.05
C ASP A 90 -0.41 -2.77 24.74
N ALA A 91 -0.76 -2.54 23.47
CA ALA A 91 -2.12 -2.31 23.01
C ALA A 91 -2.62 -3.47 22.12
N PRO A 92 -3.92 -3.83 22.20
CA PRO A 92 -4.56 -4.72 21.24
C PRO A 92 -4.45 -4.17 19.81
N ILE A 93 -4.25 -5.06 18.84
CA ILE A 93 -4.11 -4.70 17.43
C ILE A 93 -5.33 -5.19 16.67
N ALA A 94 -6.06 -4.28 16.02
CA ALA A 94 -7.08 -4.66 15.06
C ALA A 94 -6.41 -5.12 13.75
N PRO A 95 -6.67 -6.36 13.27
CA PRO A 95 -6.11 -6.79 12.01
C PRO A 95 -6.74 -6.02 10.84
N THR A 96 -5.90 -5.54 9.93
CA THR A 96 -6.34 -5.07 8.61
C THR A 96 -6.97 -6.22 7.81
N HIS A 97 -7.71 -5.89 6.74
CA HIS A 97 -8.28 -6.90 5.84
C HIS A 97 -7.25 -7.91 5.31
N TRP A 98 -6.04 -7.45 5.00
CA TRP A 98 -4.93 -8.28 4.53
C TRP A 98 -4.36 -9.15 5.66
N SER A 99 -4.04 -8.56 6.81
CA SER A 99 -3.48 -9.32 7.95
C SER A 99 -4.47 -10.35 8.52
N PHE A 100 -5.78 -10.07 8.48
CA PHE A 100 -6.82 -11.05 8.78
C PHE A 100 -6.77 -12.24 7.81
N GLY A 101 -6.57 -11.98 6.52
CA GLY A 101 -6.41 -13.02 5.50
C GLY A 101 -5.15 -13.87 5.72
N GLN A 102 -4.03 -13.25 6.12
CA GLN A 102 -2.81 -13.95 6.50
C GLN A 102 -3.03 -14.84 7.74
N LEU A 103 -3.71 -14.32 8.76
CA LEU A 103 -4.06 -15.08 9.96
C LEU A 103 -4.94 -16.29 9.64
N CYS A 104 -5.95 -16.13 8.78
CA CYS A 104 -6.79 -17.24 8.33
C CYS A 104 -5.97 -18.29 7.58
N SER A 105 -5.07 -17.86 6.69
CA SER A 105 -4.18 -18.76 5.93
C SER A 105 -3.25 -19.54 6.86
N LEU A 106 -2.71 -18.89 7.90
CA LEU A 106 -1.86 -19.49 8.91
C LEU A 106 -2.57 -20.65 9.64
N VAL A 107 -3.88 -20.52 9.90
CA VAL A 107 -4.67 -21.54 10.60
C VAL A 107 -5.44 -22.48 9.65
N GLY A 108 -5.26 -22.37 8.33
CA GLY A 108 -5.96 -23.19 7.34
C GLY A 108 -7.46 -22.89 7.21
N ALA A 109 -7.91 -21.69 7.60
CA ALA A 109 -9.32 -21.29 7.52
C ALA A 109 -9.63 -20.45 6.26
N PRO A 110 -10.80 -20.61 5.62
CA PRO A 110 -11.18 -19.79 4.47
C PRO A 110 -11.52 -18.35 4.89
N ALA A 111 -10.67 -17.38 4.52
CA ALA A 111 -10.81 -15.99 4.95
C ALA A 111 -12.16 -15.34 4.56
N THR A 112 -12.70 -15.66 3.38
CA THR A 112 -13.99 -15.11 2.93
C THR A 112 -15.14 -15.55 3.84
N TYR A 113 -15.19 -16.84 4.21
CA TYR A 113 -16.19 -17.35 5.14
C TYR A 113 -16.02 -16.73 6.53
N MET A 114 -14.77 -16.67 7.02
CA MET A 114 -14.46 -16.12 8.34
C MET A 114 -14.87 -14.64 8.50
N ARG A 115 -14.88 -13.84 7.42
CA ARG A 115 -15.35 -12.45 7.43
C ARG A 115 -16.86 -12.29 7.46
N GLN A 116 -17.61 -13.33 7.10
CA GLN A 116 -19.08 -13.31 7.17
C GLN A 116 -19.59 -13.69 8.56
N LEU A 117 -18.71 -14.22 9.42
CA LEU A 117 -19.05 -14.57 10.78
C LEU A 117 -18.98 -13.34 11.68
N PRO A 118 -19.87 -13.21 12.67
CA PRO A 118 -19.67 -12.30 13.78
C PRO A 118 -18.30 -12.52 14.44
N ALA A 119 -17.67 -11.43 14.86
CA ALA A 119 -16.34 -11.42 15.47
C ALA A 119 -16.17 -12.45 16.61
N PRO A 120 -17.16 -12.73 17.48
CA PRO A 120 -17.01 -13.79 18.48
C PRO A 120 -16.80 -15.19 17.89
N LEU A 121 -17.54 -15.54 16.83
CA LEU A 121 -17.40 -16.84 16.16
C LEU A 121 -16.10 -16.93 15.36
N ALA A 122 -15.78 -15.87 14.61
CA ALA A 122 -14.50 -15.78 13.91
C ALA A 122 -13.32 -15.88 14.90
N GLY A 123 -13.43 -15.19 16.04
CA GLY A 123 -12.42 -15.18 17.08
C GLY A 123 -12.15 -16.55 17.70
N ILE A 124 -13.20 -17.30 18.05
CA ILE A 124 -13.07 -18.65 18.61
C ILE A 124 -12.39 -19.59 17.60
N ASN A 125 -12.83 -19.55 16.34
CA ASN A 125 -12.26 -20.38 15.27
C ASN A 125 -10.78 -20.05 15.03
N LEU A 126 -10.43 -18.76 14.97
CA LEU A 126 -9.03 -18.32 14.83
C LEU A 126 -8.18 -18.71 16.04
N GLN A 127 -8.71 -18.52 17.26
CA GLN A 127 -8.01 -18.88 18.49
C GLN A 127 -7.71 -20.37 18.56
N HIS A 128 -8.70 -21.21 18.22
CA HIS A 128 -8.52 -22.66 18.14
C HIS A 128 -7.44 -23.04 17.12
N GLY A 129 -7.47 -22.42 15.95
CA GLY A 129 -6.48 -22.60 14.90
C GLY A 129 -5.06 -22.23 15.35
N LEU A 130 -4.88 -21.08 16.01
CA LEU A 130 -3.59 -20.61 16.52
C LEU A 130 -2.99 -21.53 17.59
N LEU A 131 -3.83 -22.11 18.45
CA LEU A 131 -3.40 -23.07 19.48
C LEU A 131 -3.04 -24.43 18.90
N SER A 132 -3.74 -24.85 17.85
CA SER A 132 -3.56 -26.17 17.21
C SER A 132 -2.49 -26.17 16.13
N HIS A 133 -2.09 -24.99 15.64
CA HIS A 133 -1.13 -24.87 14.57
C HIS A 133 0.26 -25.33 15.01
N ARG A 134 0.66 -26.50 14.52
CA ARG A 134 2.07 -26.88 14.45
C ARG A 134 2.67 -26.20 13.22
N ALA A 135 3.58 -25.25 13.41
CA ALA A 135 4.43 -24.79 12.33
C ALA A 135 5.05 -26.03 11.68
N LEU A 136 4.84 -26.21 10.37
CA LEU A 136 5.56 -27.24 9.63
C LEU A 136 7.05 -26.88 9.75
N SER A 137 7.78 -27.72 10.48
CA SER A 137 9.25 -27.69 10.55
C SER A 137 9.86 -27.98 9.20
#